data_AF-A0A8T6V4N3-F1
#
_entry.id   AF-A0A8T6V4N3-F1
#
_cell.length_a   1.000
_cell.length_b   1.000
_cell.length_c   1.000
_cell.angle_alpha   90.00
_cell.angle_beta   90.00
_cell.angle_gamma   90.00
#
_symmetry.space_group_name_H-M   'P 1'
#
loop_
_entity.id
_entity.type
_entity.pdbx_description
1 polymer ?
#
loop_
_entity_poly.entity_id
_entity_poly.type
_entity_poly.pdbx_seq_one_letter_code
_entity_poly.pdbx_strand_id
1 'polypeptide(L)'
;MQIDKETYNMLMVARVKCDRSLMFFTRFWFKTLYGYKFMTNDHHEKIFNAVDYASNYKYELVNINIPPRCSKTEIMINTVARGIGNNPASNWFYITASDELRQEFSTRVRSIITHPFFKIMYGVELKKDQNAKNLWRTNKGGGLKTATIFGQITGFGAGQMKDELLNELRVFEGAIILDDVNKIDDAERMNAINNRVERILLNTIPSRKNSPDTPIFNIQQRAGMRDATAVLSEMFESQNKAEKVLNVTMPAIDSEGNSIWEKQLPISDLIGRRDSPLTSRMFRSQYMQEPVPEEGGIIKRDWIKIIRPQASFGKKQIFIDGAFTENKKNDPSGVLTVSFYNNKLIVHDFTEKWQVLPDFIDFIKNDYIKINRCNHTTPIIVEPKASGLDFKNTISGKIMNPVIEISKKNGSKFILVSKEERANTISDYVKAGMVECVEGSWNDNFINYLCNFPNDLHDEAMDLLAYAVERNLMSRQSFEINYGA
;
A
#
# COMPACT_ATOMS: atom_id res chain seq x y z
N MET A 1 9.63 41.26 25.25
CA MET A 1 8.63 40.75 26.19
C MET A 1 9.36 40.40 27.47
N GLN A 2 9.17 41.18 28.54
CA GLN A 2 9.58 40.73 29.88
C GLN A 2 8.55 39.70 30.32
N ILE A 3 8.97 38.47 30.53
CA ILE A 3 8.15 37.43 31.15
C ILE A 3 8.55 37.33 32.62
N ASP A 4 7.62 36.95 33.47
CA ASP A 4 7.91 36.70 34.88
C ASP A 4 8.81 35.46 35.04
N LYS A 5 9.43 35.34 36.22
CA LYS A 5 10.39 34.27 36.53
C LYS A 5 9.75 32.88 36.51
N GLU A 6 8.48 32.76 36.86
CA GLU A 6 7.76 31.50 36.88
C GLU A 6 7.52 30.99 35.45
N THR A 7 7.00 31.86 34.57
CA THR A 7 6.84 31.57 33.14
C THR A 7 8.17 31.20 32.48
N TYR A 8 9.25 31.91 32.81
CA TYR A 8 10.59 31.56 32.30
C TYR A 8 11.00 30.14 32.71
N ASN A 9 10.88 29.80 33.99
CA ASN A 9 11.21 28.48 34.49
C ASN A 9 10.36 27.38 33.83
N MET A 10 9.05 27.63 33.63
CA MET A 10 8.16 26.70 32.92
C MET A 10 8.62 26.46 31.48
N LEU A 11 9.05 27.51 30.76
CA LEU A 11 9.58 27.38 29.41
C LEU A 11 10.89 26.59 29.36
N MET A 12 11.77 26.76 30.35
CA MET A 12 13.01 25.97 30.43
C MET A 12 12.74 24.50 30.72
N VAL A 13 11.76 24.17 31.58
CA VAL A 13 11.32 22.79 31.78
C VAL A 13 10.67 22.22 30.51
N ALA A 14 9.83 23.01 29.83
CA ALA A 14 9.22 22.62 28.57
C ALA A 14 10.29 22.35 27.51
N ARG A 15 11.35 23.16 27.44
CA ARG A 15 12.49 22.96 26.54
C ARG A 15 13.13 21.60 26.76
N VAL A 16 13.48 21.24 28.00
CA VAL A 16 14.09 19.93 28.29
C VAL A 16 13.20 18.77 27.82
N LYS A 17 11.87 18.89 27.97
CA LYS A 17 10.93 17.87 27.48
C LYS A 17 10.84 17.84 25.95
N CYS A 18 10.84 18.99 25.31
CA CYS A 18 10.88 19.17 23.86
C CYS A 18 12.17 18.59 23.25
N ASP A 19 13.31 18.79 23.90
CA ASP A 19 14.62 18.29 23.46
C ASP A 19 14.66 16.75 23.52
N ARG A 20 13.94 16.14 24.47
CA ARG A 20 13.87 14.68 24.65
C ARG A 20 12.81 13.97 23.82
N SER A 21 11.78 14.68 23.34
CA SER A 21 10.64 14.05 22.68
C SER A 21 10.05 14.93 21.61
N LEU A 22 10.15 14.49 20.35
CA LEU A 22 9.47 15.14 19.23
C LEU A 22 7.94 15.12 19.38
N MET A 23 7.38 14.07 20.00
CA MET A 23 5.95 14.04 20.33
C MET A 23 5.56 15.16 21.29
N PHE A 24 6.33 15.36 22.36
CA PHE A 24 6.08 16.45 23.30
C PHE A 24 6.25 17.81 22.62
N PHE A 25 7.31 18.00 21.82
CA PHE A 25 7.53 19.21 21.04
C PHE A 25 6.31 19.53 20.15
N THR A 26 5.83 18.54 19.39
CA THR A 26 4.68 18.68 18.50
C THR A 26 3.43 19.07 19.29
N ARG A 27 3.11 18.36 20.38
CA ARG A 27 1.94 18.67 21.22
C ARG A 27 2.02 20.05 21.87
N PHE A 28 3.21 20.46 22.30
CA PHE A 28 3.45 21.75 22.91
C PHE A 28 3.20 22.87 21.90
N TRP A 29 3.89 22.84 20.76
CA TRP A 29 3.79 23.89 19.75
C TRP A 29 2.42 23.94 19.08
N PHE A 30 1.81 22.78 18.84
CA PHE A 30 0.45 22.72 18.33
C PHE A 30 -0.54 23.39 19.29
N LYS A 31 -0.45 23.11 20.60
CA LYS A 31 -1.30 23.77 21.61
C LYS A 31 -0.98 25.27 21.70
N THR A 32 0.28 25.66 21.65
CA THR A 32 0.69 27.07 21.72
C THR A 32 0.17 27.88 20.54
N LEU A 33 0.18 27.33 19.32
CA LEU A 33 -0.25 28.04 18.12
C LEU A 33 -1.76 28.01 17.90
N TYR A 34 -2.42 26.89 18.23
CA TYR A 34 -3.83 26.67 17.88
C TYR A 34 -4.79 26.72 19.08
N GLY A 35 -4.28 26.69 20.31
CA GLY A 35 -5.09 26.75 21.54
C GLY A 35 -5.71 25.41 21.98
N TYR A 36 -5.63 24.36 21.16
CA TYR A 36 -6.14 23.02 21.49
C TYR A 36 -5.06 21.93 21.34
N LYS A 37 -5.29 20.77 21.97
CA LYS A 37 -4.30 19.69 22.03
C LYS A 37 -4.23 18.96 20.67
N PHE A 38 -3.01 18.71 20.21
CA PHE A 38 -2.76 17.78 19.10
C PHE A 38 -3.30 16.39 19.46
N MET A 39 -4.08 15.80 18.55
CA MET A 39 -4.61 14.46 18.71
C MET A 39 -3.50 13.43 18.46
N THR A 40 -3.17 12.65 19.47
CA THR A 40 -2.19 11.56 19.36
C THR A 40 -2.84 10.20 19.20
N ASN A 41 -2.06 9.27 18.68
CA ASN A 41 -2.41 7.88 18.45
C ASN A 41 -1.13 7.07 18.22
N ASP A 42 -1.17 5.74 18.34
CA ASP A 42 0.00 4.87 18.43
C ASP A 42 0.92 4.94 17.20
N HIS A 43 0.36 5.15 16.02
CA HIS A 43 1.15 5.32 14.79
C HIS A 43 2.08 6.54 14.86
N HIS A 44 1.72 7.60 15.59
CA HIS A 44 2.58 8.77 15.74
C HIS A 44 3.86 8.42 16.49
N GLU A 45 3.82 7.54 17.50
CA GLU A 45 5.01 7.12 18.24
C GLU A 45 6.01 6.41 17.32
N LYS A 46 5.52 5.56 16.40
CA LYS A 46 6.36 4.90 15.39
C LYS A 46 7.09 5.92 14.51
N ILE A 47 6.39 6.96 14.05
CA ILE A 47 6.99 8.02 13.22
C ILE A 47 8.01 8.83 14.03
N PHE A 48 7.65 9.27 15.24
CA PHE A 48 8.55 10.08 16.07
C PHE A 48 9.84 9.32 16.41
N ASN A 49 9.75 8.04 16.74
CA ASN A 49 10.92 7.18 16.96
C ASN A 49 11.78 7.04 15.70
N ALA A 50 11.17 6.88 14.53
CA ALA A 50 11.89 6.80 13.26
C ALA A 50 12.67 8.09 12.95
N VAL A 51 12.05 9.25 13.22
CA VAL A 51 12.72 10.56 13.08
C VAL A 51 13.88 10.71 14.06
N ASP A 52 13.70 10.29 15.31
CA ASP A 52 14.76 10.35 16.33
C ASP A 52 15.93 9.40 15.99
N TYR A 53 15.68 8.21 15.41
CA TYR A 53 16.78 7.33 14.96
C TYR A 53 17.65 7.98 13.88
N ALA A 54 17.05 8.60 12.86
CA ALA A 54 17.80 9.30 11.83
C ALA A 54 18.46 10.60 12.32
N SER A 55 17.83 11.29 13.28
CA SER A 55 18.44 12.47 13.93
C SER A 55 19.72 12.11 14.69
N ASN A 56 19.86 10.84 15.09
CA ASN A 56 21.08 10.27 15.68
C ASN A 56 21.98 9.54 14.65
N TYR A 57 21.77 9.77 13.35
CA TYR A 57 22.54 9.18 12.25
C TYR A 57 22.54 7.64 12.20
N LYS A 58 21.55 6.99 12.83
CA LYS A 58 21.41 5.52 12.76
C LYS A 58 21.05 5.05 11.36
N TYR A 59 20.16 5.81 10.69
CA TYR A 59 19.69 5.55 9.34
C TYR A 59 19.93 6.78 8.47
N GLU A 60 20.38 6.54 7.23
CA GLU A 60 20.58 7.59 6.23
C GLU A 60 19.31 7.86 5.40
N LEU A 61 18.42 6.86 5.30
CA LEU A 61 17.10 6.98 4.65
C LEU A 61 16.03 6.46 5.60
N VAL A 62 14.99 7.26 5.81
CA VAL A 62 13.78 6.83 6.52
C VAL A 62 12.60 7.02 5.59
N ASN A 63 12.04 5.91 5.12
CA ASN A 63 10.78 5.88 4.38
C ASN A 63 9.62 5.73 5.36
N ILE A 64 8.65 6.63 5.31
CA ILE A 64 7.45 6.63 6.13
C ILE A 64 6.26 6.57 5.18
N ASN A 65 5.62 5.41 5.11
CA ASN A 65 4.43 5.21 4.30
C ASN A 65 3.20 5.14 5.19
N ILE A 66 2.32 6.13 5.03
CA ILE A 66 1.16 6.29 5.91
C ILE A 66 -0.03 6.88 5.15
N PRO A 67 -1.28 6.49 5.49
CA PRO A 67 -2.48 6.89 4.78
C PRO A 67 -2.72 8.41 4.79
N PRO A 68 -3.67 8.91 3.98
CA PRO A 68 -4.12 10.30 4.07
C PRO A 68 -4.58 10.69 5.46
N ARG A 69 -4.46 11.99 5.76
CA ARG A 69 -4.94 12.63 6.99
C ARG A 69 -4.35 12.05 8.29
N CYS A 70 -3.14 11.49 8.22
CA CYS A 70 -2.40 10.96 9.37
C CYS A 70 -1.21 11.85 9.78
N SER A 71 -1.39 13.17 9.74
CA SER A 71 -0.42 14.15 10.30
C SER A 71 0.98 14.22 9.67
N LYS A 72 1.20 13.67 8.46
CA LYS A 72 2.51 13.61 7.77
C LYS A 72 3.30 14.93 7.81
N THR A 73 2.79 15.95 7.13
CA THR A 73 3.43 17.26 6.99
C THR A 73 3.58 17.97 8.34
N GLU A 74 2.62 17.80 9.26
CA GLU A 74 2.69 18.36 10.62
C GLU A 74 3.94 17.87 11.36
N ILE A 75 4.21 16.57 11.31
CA ILE A 75 5.36 15.97 11.98
C ILE A 75 6.66 16.50 11.39
N MET A 76 6.73 16.65 10.06
CA MET A 76 7.91 17.20 9.38
C MET A 76 8.15 18.68 9.72
N ILE A 77 7.10 19.51 9.81
CA ILE A 77 7.21 20.91 10.27
C ILE A 77 7.85 20.97 11.65
N ASN A 78 7.36 20.16 12.58
CA ASN A 78 7.86 20.12 13.95
C ASN A 78 9.28 19.53 14.04
N THR A 79 9.62 18.58 13.16
CA THR A 79 10.96 18.02 13.02
C THR A 79 11.98 19.09 12.63
N VAL A 80 11.68 19.90 11.60
CA VAL A 80 12.55 21.01 11.18
C VAL A 80 12.66 22.06 12.28
N ALA A 81 11.55 22.47 12.87
CA ALA A 81 11.55 23.50 13.91
C ALA A 81 12.35 23.05 15.15
N ARG A 82 12.17 21.81 15.63
CA ARG A 82 12.96 21.25 16.73
C ARG A 82 14.45 21.15 16.37
N GLY A 83 14.75 20.70 15.16
CA GLY A 83 16.11 20.61 14.65
C GLY A 83 16.85 21.95 14.64
N ILE A 84 16.18 23.02 14.17
CA ILE A 84 16.73 24.38 14.19
C ILE A 84 16.86 24.92 15.61
N GLY A 85 15.94 24.58 16.51
CA GLY A 85 16.04 24.93 17.92
C GLY A 85 17.28 24.31 18.59
N ASN A 86 17.50 23.02 18.35
CA ASN A 86 18.63 22.27 18.92
C ASN A 86 19.97 22.67 18.27
N ASN A 87 19.98 22.88 16.96
CA ASN A 87 21.14 23.31 16.21
C ASN A 87 20.73 24.42 15.22
N PRO A 88 20.92 25.69 15.60
CA PRO A 88 20.58 26.82 14.73
C PRO A 88 21.42 26.87 13.45
N ALA A 89 22.52 26.13 13.38
CA ALA A 89 23.36 26.03 12.18
C ALA A 89 22.89 24.92 11.22
N SER A 90 21.92 24.09 11.60
CA SER A 90 21.40 23.01 10.76
C SER A 90 20.79 23.52 9.44
N ASN A 91 21.07 22.83 8.33
CA ASN A 91 20.49 23.16 7.02
C ASN A 91 19.47 22.10 6.61
N TRP A 92 18.29 22.57 6.24
CA TRP A 92 17.14 21.76 5.90
C TRP A 92 16.69 22.01 4.47
N PHE A 93 16.32 20.94 3.78
CA PHE A 93 15.79 21.04 2.43
C PHE A 93 14.49 20.25 2.28
N TYR A 94 13.37 20.97 2.20
CA TYR A 94 12.05 20.39 2.01
C TYR A 94 11.63 20.43 0.54
N ILE A 95 11.16 19.30 0.01
CA ILE A 95 10.76 19.11 -1.37
C ILE A 95 9.40 18.40 -1.40
N THR A 96 8.47 18.90 -2.21
CA THR A 96 7.11 18.34 -2.37
C THR A 96 6.62 18.52 -3.81
N ALA A 97 5.53 17.86 -4.20
CA ALA A 97 4.91 18.07 -5.50
C ALA A 97 4.01 19.34 -5.58
N SER A 98 3.52 19.87 -4.46
CA SER A 98 2.61 21.03 -4.41
C SER A 98 3.33 22.33 -4.02
N ASP A 99 3.11 23.40 -4.80
CA ASP A 99 3.68 24.71 -4.45
C ASP A 99 2.96 25.35 -3.25
N GLU A 100 1.66 25.09 -3.08
CA GLU A 100 0.87 25.54 -1.94
C GLU A 100 1.41 24.93 -0.64
N LEU A 101 1.55 23.60 -0.59
CA LEU A 101 2.12 22.89 0.56
C LEU A 101 3.55 23.36 0.86
N ARG A 102 4.34 23.61 -0.19
CA ARG A 102 5.70 24.16 -0.04
C ARG A 102 5.71 25.52 0.66
N GLN A 103 4.83 26.43 0.27
CA GLN A 103 4.71 27.76 0.89
C GLN A 103 4.18 27.67 2.32
N GLU A 104 3.19 26.82 2.55
CA GLU A 104 2.62 26.59 3.88
C GLU A 104 3.67 26.02 4.83
N PHE A 105 4.41 24.98 4.43
CA PHE A 105 5.46 24.36 5.24
C PHE A 105 6.48 25.39 5.74
N SER A 106 7.02 26.20 4.84
CA SER A 106 8.00 27.24 5.19
C SER A 106 7.42 28.26 6.17
N THR A 107 6.17 28.68 5.94
CA THR A 107 5.46 29.65 6.79
C THR A 107 5.25 29.09 8.19
N ARG A 108 4.81 27.84 8.31
CA ARG A 108 4.50 27.20 9.61
C ARG A 108 5.75 26.94 10.44
N VAL A 109 6.84 26.45 9.82
CA VAL A 109 8.14 26.32 10.50
C VAL A 109 8.61 27.69 11.00
N ARG A 110 8.51 28.73 10.16
CA ARG A 110 8.91 30.09 10.52
C ARG A 110 8.07 30.63 11.69
N SER A 111 6.75 30.41 11.68
CA SER A 111 5.86 30.83 12.78
C SER A 111 6.27 30.25 14.13
N ILE A 112 6.68 28.96 14.17
CA ILE A 112 7.22 28.34 15.38
C ILE A 112 8.51 29.05 15.81
N ILE A 113 9.48 29.19 14.91
CA ILE A 113 10.81 29.71 15.23
C ILE A 113 10.79 31.18 15.64
N THR A 114 9.91 31.98 15.04
CA THR A 114 9.77 33.41 15.37
C THR A 114 8.90 33.67 16.60
N HIS A 115 8.25 32.63 17.15
CA HIS A 115 7.43 32.79 18.34
C HIS A 115 8.27 33.25 19.54
N PRO A 116 7.80 34.19 20.38
CA PRO A 116 8.57 34.69 21.53
C PRO A 116 9.06 33.58 22.48
N PHE A 117 8.22 32.56 22.72
CA PHE A 117 8.62 31.41 23.53
C PHE A 117 9.74 30.59 22.89
N PHE A 118 9.77 30.46 21.57
CA PHE A 118 10.83 29.73 20.88
C PHE A 118 12.17 30.46 21.05
N LYS A 119 12.15 31.80 20.92
CA LYS A 119 13.32 32.63 21.17
C LYS A 119 13.83 32.50 22.62
N ILE A 120 12.93 32.46 23.61
CA ILE A 120 13.31 32.26 25.02
C ILE A 120 13.89 30.86 25.24
N MET A 121 13.27 29.84 24.65
CA MET A 121 13.68 28.44 24.82
C MET A 121 15.01 28.16 24.12
N TYR A 122 15.21 28.59 22.88
CA TYR A 122 16.33 28.18 22.03
C TYR A 122 17.28 29.30 21.60
N GLY A 123 16.91 30.57 21.79
CA GLY A 123 17.77 31.70 21.40
C GLY A 123 17.99 31.87 19.89
N VAL A 124 17.16 31.23 19.05
CA VAL A 124 17.29 31.30 17.59
C VAL A 124 16.89 32.68 17.07
N GLU A 125 17.69 33.23 16.16
CA GLU A 125 17.38 34.46 15.44
C GLU A 125 17.56 34.27 13.93
N LEU A 126 16.64 34.83 13.16
CA LEU A 126 16.69 34.82 11.70
C LEU A 126 17.53 35.99 11.17
N LYS A 127 18.21 35.78 10.05
CA LYS A 127 18.88 36.85 9.31
C LYS A 127 17.86 37.84 8.75
N LYS A 128 18.18 39.13 8.78
CA LYS A 128 17.28 40.19 8.30
C LYS A 128 17.27 40.32 6.76
N ASP A 129 18.38 39.95 6.13
CA ASP A 129 18.64 40.10 4.69
C ASP A 129 18.27 38.86 3.85
N GLN A 130 18.09 37.69 4.47
CA GLN A 130 17.69 36.45 3.79
C GLN A 130 16.37 35.92 4.33
N ASN A 131 15.27 36.47 3.81
CA ASN A 131 13.92 36.28 4.34
C ASN A 131 12.87 35.83 3.30
N ALA A 132 13.30 35.34 2.15
CA ALA A 132 12.40 34.88 1.10
C ALA A 132 11.51 33.72 1.59
N LYS A 133 10.28 33.62 1.06
CA LYS A 133 9.35 32.55 1.44
C LYS A 133 9.91 31.15 1.18
N ASN A 134 10.73 30.98 0.16
CA ASN A 134 11.33 29.70 -0.21
C ASN A 134 12.73 29.48 0.38
N LEU A 135 13.35 30.50 1.00
CA LEU A 135 14.67 30.41 1.61
C LEU A 135 14.83 31.47 2.70
N TRP A 136 15.11 31.02 3.91
CA TRP A 136 15.52 31.89 4.99
C TRP A 136 16.61 31.22 5.83
N ARG A 137 17.42 32.03 6.51
CA ARG A 137 18.56 31.57 7.31
C ARG A 137 18.53 32.09 8.73
N THR A 138 19.16 31.35 9.62
CA THR A 138 19.49 31.81 10.97
C THR A 138 20.76 32.65 10.96
N ASN A 139 20.99 33.43 12.02
CA ASN A 139 22.25 34.15 12.22
C ASN A 139 23.47 33.22 12.43
N LYS A 140 23.26 31.91 12.63
CA LYS A 140 24.31 30.88 12.73
C LYS A 140 24.60 30.16 11.41
N GLY A 141 23.98 30.59 10.31
CA GLY A 141 24.26 30.06 8.97
C GLY A 141 23.38 28.88 8.55
N GLY A 142 22.63 28.27 9.45
CA GLY A 142 21.60 27.27 9.13
C GLY A 142 20.35 27.89 8.53
N GLY A 143 19.33 27.07 8.29
CA GLY A 143 18.05 27.54 7.75
C GLY A 143 17.25 26.47 7.02
N LEU A 144 16.22 26.94 6.31
CA LEU A 144 15.32 26.10 5.53
C LEU A 144 15.25 26.61 4.09
N LYS A 145 15.51 25.70 3.14
CA LYS A 145 15.15 25.85 1.72
C LYS A 145 13.91 25.00 1.45
N THR A 146 12.97 25.53 0.69
CA THR A 146 11.84 24.76 0.15
C THR A 146 11.81 24.84 -1.37
N ALA A 147 11.48 23.72 -2.03
CA ALA A 147 11.32 23.63 -3.49
C ALA A 147 10.17 22.68 -3.85
N THR A 148 9.61 22.83 -5.05
CA THR A 148 8.80 21.75 -5.64
C THR A 148 9.71 20.75 -6.32
N ILE A 149 9.28 19.51 -6.52
CA ILE A 149 10.10 18.45 -7.15
C ILE A 149 10.57 18.83 -8.56
N PHE A 150 9.80 19.65 -9.28
CA PHE A 150 10.18 20.17 -10.61
C PHE A 150 10.72 21.60 -10.58
N GLY A 151 10.80 22.22 -9.39
CA GLY A 151 11.33 23.55 -9.18
C GLY A 151 12.86 23.58 -9.17
N GLN A 152 13.42 24.74 -8.83
CA GLN A 152 14.87 24.90 -8.72
C GLN A 152 15.41 24.22 -7.45
N ILE A 153 16.00 23.04 -7.62
CA ILE A 153 16.58 22.23 -6.54
C ILE A 153 18.11 22.46 -6.40
N THR A 154 18.77 22.92 -7.46
CA THR A 154 20.22 23.10 -7.52
C THR A 154 20.71 24.30 -6.69
N GLY A 155 21.96 24.22 -6.20
CA GLY A 155 22.64 25.31 -5.47
C GLY A 155 22.41 25.35 -3.95
N PHE A 156 21.59 24.45 -3.41
CA PHE A 156 21.37 24.29 -1.97
C PHE A 156 21.59 22.82 -1.56
N GLY A 157 21.86 22.60 -0.27
CA GLY A 157 22.03 21.26 0.30
C GLY A 157 21.70 21.24 1.79
N ALA A 158 21.39 20.05 2.31
CA ALA A 158 21.05 19.82 3.71
C ALA A 158 22.20 19.17 4.47
N GLY A 159 22.21 19.32 5.80
CA GLY A 159 23.35 18.95 6.64
C GLY A 159 24.46 20.02 6.65
N GLN A 160 25.67 19.65 7.05
CA GLN A 160 26.83 20.54 7.04
C GLN A 160 28.05 19.86 6.41
N MET A 161 28.91 20.66 5.79
CA MET A 161 30.23 20.21 5.32
C MET A 161 31.22 20.44 6.45
N LYS A 162 31.68 19.37 7.10
CA LYS A 162 32.68 19.41 8.18
C LYS A 162 33.64 18.23 8.07
N ASP A 163 34.80 18.40 8.69
CA ASP A 163 35.82 17.36 8.85
C ASP A 163 35.31 16.23 9.77
N GLU A 164 35.61 14.97 9.41
CA GLU A 164 35.15 13.76 10.08
C GLU A 164 35.66 13.63 11.53
N LEU A 165 36.75 14.32 11.88
CA LEU A 165 37.35 14.32 13.23
C LEU A 165 36.41 14.79 14.36
N LEU A 166 35.26 15.39 14.04
CA LEU A 166 34.29 15.92 15.01
C LEU A 166 33.03 15.04 15.17
N ASN A 167 33.02 13.83 14.63
CA ASN A 167 31.83 12.97 14.62
C ASN A 167 31.33 12.60 16.03
N GLU A 168 32.22 12.46 17.03
CA GLU A 168 31.82 12.14 18.41
C GLU A 168 31.09 13.28 19.14
N LEU A 169 31.21 14.52 18.64
CA LEU A 169 30.56 15.72 19.18
C LEU A 169 29.48 16.26 18.24
N ARG A 170 29.11 15.49 17.22
CA ARG A 170 28.23 15.94 16.15
C ARG A 170 26.79 16.05 16.63
N VAL A 171 26.33 17.29 16.77
CA VAL A 171 24.90 17.59 16.88
C VAL A 171 24.25 17.46 15.51
N PHE A 172 23.00 17.00 15.48
CA PHE A 172 22.25 16.82 14.24
C PHE A 172 22.23 18.08 13.35
N GLU A 173 22.56 17.91 12.07
CA GLU A 173 22.90 19.02 11.17
C GLU A 173 21.80 19.35 10.15
N GLY A 174 20.67 18.67 10.24
CA GLY A 174 19.53 18.80 9.35
C GLY A 174 19.44 17.66 8.33
N ALA A 175 18.38 17.70 7.52
CA ALA A 175 18.03 16.63 6.61
C ALA A 175 17.34 17.14 5.34
N ILE A 176 17.30 16.27 4.34
CA ILE A 176 16.39 16.43 3.19
C ILE A 176 15.06 15.81 3.58
N ILE A 177 13.95 16.50 3.30
CA ILE A 177 12.59 16.00 3.50
C ILE A 177 11.90 15.96 2.14
N LEU A 178 11.43 14.79 1.76
CA LEU A 178 10.60 14.53 0.59
C LEU A 178 9.19 14.25 1.10
N ASP A 179 8.25 15.16 0.87
CA ASP A 179 6.85 15.07 1.35
C ASP A 179 5.91 14.97 0.15
N ASP A 180 5.33 13.79 -0.07
CA ASP A 180 4.44 13.46 -1.19
C ASP A 180 4.99 14.02 -2.53
N VAL A 181 6.23 13.65 -2.88
CA VAL A 181 6.91 14.14 -4.11
C VAL A 181 6.38 13.50 -5.39
N ASN A 182 5.69 12.36 -5.27
CA ASN A 182 4.92 11.75 -6.33
C ASN A 182 3.48 12.29 -6.28
N LYS A 183 3.00 12.89 -7.37
CA LYS A 183 1.55 13.11 -7.52
C LYS A 183 0.90 11.76 -7.78
N ILE A 184 -0.19 11.48 -7.09
CA ILE A 184 -0.92 10.21 -7.18
C ILE A 184 -1.25 9.84 -8.62
N ASP A 185 -1.94 10.71 -9.35
CA ASP A 185 -2.38 10.46 -10.73
C ASP A 185 -1.21 10.18 -11.68
N ASP A 186 -0.04 10.78 -11.41
CA ASP A 186 1.17 10.59 -12.19
C ASP A 186 1.95 9.34 -11.78
N ALA A 187 1.81 8.84 -10.56
CA ALA A 187 2.58 7.71 -10.05
C ALA A 187 1.88 6.36 -10.23
N GLU A 188 0.55 6.37 -10.37
CA GLU A 188 -0.23 5.16 -10.66
C GLU A 188 0.05 4.56 -12.03
N ARG A 189 0.71 5.33 -12.92
CA ARG A 189 0.98 4.95 -14.30
C ARG A 189 2.44 5.11 -14.67
N MET A 190 2.92 4.26 -15.56
CA MET A 190 4.23 4.47 -16.16
C MET A 190 4.16 5.62 -17.16
N ASN A 191 4.60 6.81 -16.74
CA ASN A 191 4.58 7.99 -17.57
C ASN A 191 5.87 8.82 -17.45
N ALA A 192 6.00 9.78 -18.36
CA ALA A 192 7.18 10.65 -18.45
C ALA A 192 7.38 11.52 -17.19
N ILE A 193 6.31 11.84 -16.45
CA ILE A 193 6.36 12.65 -15.24
C ILE A 193 6.97 11.82 -14.10
N ASN A 194 6.50 10.60 -13.87
CA ASN A 194 7.05 9.71 -12.86
C ASN A 194 8.52 9.36 -13.17
N ASN A 195 8.84 9.07 -14.43
CA ASN A 195 10.23 8.86 -14.87
C ASN A 195 11.11 10.09 -14.64
N ARG A 196 10.55 11.31 -14.72
CA ARG A 196 11.27 12.54 -14.39
C ARG A 196 11.50 12.66 -12.89
N VAL A 197 10.52 12.35 -12.05
CA VAL A 197 10.68 12.32 -10.58
C VAL A 197 11.78 11.33 -10.21
N GLU A 198 11.74 10.11 -10.75
CA GLU A 198 12.76 9.09 -10.54
C GLU A 198 14.17 9.60 -10.88
N ARG A 199 14.36 10.21 -12.07
CA ARG A 199 15.66 10.82 -12.43
C ARG A 199 16.12 11.90 -11.45
N ILE A 200 15.20 12.70 -10.91
CA ILE A 200 15.54 13.72 -9.92
C ILE A 200 15.97 13.07 -8.60
N LEU A 201 15.25 12.04 -8.15
CA LEU A 201 15.59 11.28 -6.95
C LEU A 201 16.96 10.60 -7.06
N LEU A 202 17.30 10.01 -8.21
CA LEU A 202 18.56 9.29 -8.41
C LEU A 202 19.75 10.22 -8.69
N ASN A 203 19.57 11.26 -9.52
CA ASN A 203 20.70 12.06 -10.01
C ASN A 203 20.85 13.39 -9.29
N THR A 204 19.76 13.98 -8.80
CA THR A 204 19.79 15.34 -8.23
C THR A 204 19.85 15.30 -6.71
N ILE A 205 18.95 14.57 -6.05
CA ILE A 205 18.82 14.55 -4.58
C ILE A 205 20.12 14.13 -3.86
N PRO A 206 20.87 13.10 -4.27
CA PRO A 206 22.08 12.68 -3.57
C PRO A 206 23.13 13.79 -3.53
N SER A 207 23.26 14.58 -4.61
CA SER A 207 24.18 15.73 -4.67
C SER A 207 23.77 16.90 -3.76
N ARG A 208 22.60 16.85 -3.13
CA ARG A 208 22.12 17.87 -2.16
C ARG A 208 22.43 17.49 -0.72
N LYS A 209 23.05 16.32 -0.47
CA LYS A 209 23.59 15.97 0.84
C LYS A 209 24.93 16.69 1.03
N ASN A 210 25.05 17.52 2.07
CA ASN A 210 26.31 18.21 2.38
C ASN A 210 27.35 17.26 3.01
N SER A 211 26.91 16.12 3.54
CA SER A 211 27.75 15.02 4.02
C SER A 211 27.19 13.68 3.53
N PRO A 212 28.02 12.65 3.28
CA PRO A 212 27.57 11.35 2.79
C PRO A 212 26.47 10.69 3.64
N ASP A 213 26.36 11.04 4.92
CA ASP A 213 25.39 10.50 5.87
C ASP A 213 24.26 11.49 6.24
N THR A 214 24.14 12.64 5.56
CA THR A 214 22.99 13.54 5.73
C THR A 214 21.69 12.73 5.54
N PRO A 215 20.79 12.69 6.54
CA PRO A 215 19.60 11.88 6.42
C PRO A 215 18.60 12.41 5.39
N ILE A 216 17.85 11.48 4.81
CA ILE A 216 16.70 11.73 3.94
C ILE A 216 15.46 11.17 4.64
N PHE A 217 14.49 12.04 4.91
CA PHE A 217 13.13 11.67 5.31
C PHE A 217 12.25 11.64 4.07
N ASN A 218 11.78 10.47 3.66
CA ASN A 218 10.75 10.33 2.64
C ASN A 218 9.45 9.97 3.33
N ILE A 219 8.47 10.88 3.30
CA ILE A 219 7.16 10.66 3.90
C ILE A 219 6.10 10.83 2.83
N GLN A 220 5.34 9.77 2.57
CA GLN A 220 4.32 9.80 1.53
C GLN A 220 3.24 8.74 1.69
N GLN A 221 2.13 8.90 0.98
CA GLN A 221 1.34 7.73 0.58
C GLN A 221 2.07 6.98 -0.53
N ARG A 222 2.00 5.65 -0.50
CA ARG A 222 2.43 4.87 -1.67
C ARG A 222 1.47 5.14 -2.82
N ALA A 223 2.03 5.56 -3.95
CA ALA A 223 1.26 6.04 -5.10
C ALA A 223 1.44 5.15 -6.34
N GLY A 224 2.47 4.30 -6.37
CA GLY A 224 2.74 3.42 -7.49
C GLY A 224 3.93 2.49 -7.27
N MET A 225 4.12 1.54 -8.17
CA MET A 225 5.22 0.57 -8.09
C MET A 225 6.61 1.23 -8.15
N ARG A 226 6.70 2.38 -8.85
CA ARG A 226 7.92 3.19 -9.03
C ARG A 226 7.82 4.54 -8.33
N ASP A 227 7.18 4.60 -7.17
CA ASP A 227 7.15 5.82 -6.35
C ASP A 227 8.49 6.05 -5.63
N ALA A 228 8.62 7.19 -4.94
CA ALA A 228 9.87 7.59 -4.29
C ALA A 228 10.36 6.57 -3.25
N THR A 229 9.47 5.86 -2.56
CA THR A 229 9.85 4.82 -1.61
C THR A 229 10.60 3.70 -2.33
N ALA A 230 10.04 3.19 -3.43
CA ALA A 230 10.64 2.11 -4.19
C ALA A 230 11.99 2.55 -4.78
N VAL A 231 12.02 3.71 -5.46
CA VAL A 231 13.22 4.24 -6.11
C VAL A 231 14.35 4.49 -5.13
N LEU A 232 14.06 5.12 -3.98
CA LEU A 232 15.09 5.40 -2.97
C LEU A 232 15.59 4.12 -2.30
N SER A 233 14.71 3.15 -2.03
CA SER A 233 15.12 1.87 -1.44
C SER A 233 16.06 1.11 -2.38
N GLU A 234 15.72 1.01 -3.66
CA GLU A 234 16.57 0.38 -4.69
C GLU A 234 17.91 1.11 -4.85
N MET A 235 17.91 2.44 -4.80
CA MET A 235 19.14 3.22 -4.83
C MET A 235 20.08 2.86 -3.67
N PHE A 236 19.56 2.75 -2.45
CA PHE A 236 20.38 2.36 -1.29
C PHE A 236 20.83 0.90 -1.35
N GLU A 237 19.97 0.00 -1.83
CA GLU A 237 20.32 -1.41 -2.02
C GLU A 237 21.44 -1.59 -3.05
N SER A 238 21.35 -0.92 -4.21
CA SER A 238 22.40 -0.95 -5.24
C SER A 238 23.75 -0.38 -4.78
N GLN A 239 23.74 0.43 -3.72
CA GLN A 239 24.93 0.98 -3.07
C GLN A 239 25.46 0.09 -1.93
N ASN A 240 24.86 -1.09 -1.69
CA ASN A 240 25.12 -1.95 -0.54
C ASN A 240 24.92 -1.22 0.81
N LYS A 241 23.88 -0.37 0.91
CA LYS A 241 23.52 0.40 2.10
C LYS A 241 22.10 0.08 2.60
N ALA A 242 21.57 -1.11 2.32
CA ALA A 242 20.22 -1.50 2.71
C ALA A 242 20.00 -1.42 4.23
N GLU A 243 21.03 -1.69 5.03
CA GLU A 243 21.03 -1.59 6.50
C GLU A 243 20.93 -0.15 7.03
N LYS A 244 21.20 0.85 6.17
CA LYS A 244 21.03 2.28 6.47
C LYS A 244 19.64 2.80 6.14
N VAL A 245 18.74 1.93 5.67
CA VAL A 245 17.34 2.26 5.36
C VAL A 245 16.42 1.78 6.47
N LEU A 246 15.55 2.67 6.95
CA LEU A 246 14.43 2.32 7.81
C LEU A 246 13.12 2.51 7.04
N ASN A 247 12.41 1.42 6.80
CA ASN A 247 11.06 1.44 6.24
C ASN A 247 10.02 1.36 7.36
N VAL A 248 9.15 2.37 7.45
CA VAL A 248 8.02 2.43 8.37
C VAL A 248 6.74 2.46 7.54
N THR A 249 6.17 1.29 7.31
CA THR A 249 4.93 1.13 6.55
C THR A 249 3.76 0.94 7.50
N MET A 250 2.73 1.77 7.36
CA MET A 250 1.54 1.78 8.21
C MET A 250 0.30 1.62 7.33
N PRO A 251 -0.25 0.40 7.18
CA PRO A 251 -1.51 0.20 6.48
C PRO A 251 -2.66 0.85 7.26
N ALA A 252 -3.74 1.27 6.60
CA ALA A 252 -4.88 1.89 7.26
C ALA A 252 -5.68 0.90 8.15
N ILE A 253 -5.63 -0.38 7.80
CA ILE A 253 -6.20 -1.49 8.57
C ILE A 253 -5.05 -2.38 9.03
N ASP A 254 -4.98 -2.69 10.32
CA ASP A 254 -3.95 -3.58 10.87
C ASP A 254 -4.28 -5.07 10.66
N SER A 255 -3.37 -5.95 11.08
CA SER A 255 -3.54 -7.41 10.96
C SER A 255 -4.72 -7.97 11.76
N GLU A 256 -5.25 -7.21 12.72
CA GLU A 256 -6.42 -7.59 13.50
C GLU A 256 -7.73 -7.07 12.89
N GLY A 257 -7.66 -6.30 11.81
CA GLY A 257 -8.81 -5.70 11.13
C GLY A 257 -9.22 -4.35 11.72
N ASN A 258 -8.43 -3.74 12.61
CA ASN A 258 -8.74 -2.46 13.22
C ASN A 258 -8.19 -1.30 12.38
N SER A 259 -8.88 -0.17 12.40
CA SER A 259 -8.35 1.06 11.83
C SER A 259 -7.15 1.57 12.63
N ILE A 260 -6.08 1.96 11.95
CA ILE A 260 -4.94 2.59 12.62
C ILE A 260 -5.29 3.92 13.29
N TRP A 261 -6.39 4.56 12.91
CA TRP A 261 -6.85 5.81 13.53
C TRP A 261 -8.35 6.00 13.38
N GLU A 262 -9.15 5.21 14.10
CA GLU A 262 -10.62 5.19 14.02
C GLU A 262 -11.29 6.58 14.03
N LYS A 263 -10.74 7.53 14.81
CA LYS A 263 -11.27 8.91 14.88
C LYS A 263 -11.19 9.70 13.56
N GLN A 264 -10.21 9.38 12.70
CA GLN A 264 -10.00 10.06 11.42
C GLN A 264 -10.30 9.17 10.21
N LEU A 265 -10.14 7.86 10.39
CA LEU A 265 -10.35 6.83 9.38
C LEU A 265 -11.29 5.77 9.98
N PRO A 266 -12.61 6.02 10.06
CA PRO A 266 -13.54 5.03 10.61
C PRO A 266 -13.45 3.72 9.85
N ILE A 267 -13.48 2.59 10.56
CA ILE A 267 -13.33 1.27 9.93
C ILE A 267 -14.41 0.99 8.89
N SER A 268 -15.64 1.48 9.11
CA SER A 268 -16.74 1.37 8.15
C SER A 268 -16.42 2.01 6.79
N ASP A 269 -15.77 3.18 6.80
CA ASP A 269 -15.40 3.91 5.59
C ASP A 269 -14.25 3.22 4.87
N LEU A 270 -13.30 2.66 5.63
CA LEU A 270 -12.18 1.89 5.08
C LEU A 270 -12.69 0.62 4.40
N ILE A 271 -13.61 -0.12 5.03
CA ILE A 271 -14.27 -1.29 4.44
C ILE A 271 -15.00 -0.91 3.16
N GLY A 272 -15.79 0.18 3.18
CA GLY A 272 -16.47 0.67 1.98
C GLY A 272 -15.53 1.02 0.83
N ARG A 273 -14.36 1.60 1.12
CA ARG A 273 -13.33 1.90 0.10
C ARG A 273 -12.65 0.64 -0.44
N ARG A 274 -12.40 -0.34 0.43
CA ARG A 274 -11.80 -1.64 0.10
C ARG A 274 -12.70 -2.44 -0.82
N ASP A 275 -13.99 -2.52 -0.49
CA ASP A 275 -14.95 -3.40 -1.17
C ASP A 275 -15.54 -2.76 -2.45
N SER A 276 -15.37 -1.45 -2.63
CA SER A 276 -15.83 -0.72 -3.81
C SER A 276 -14.91 -0.95 -5.01
N PRO A 277 -15.40 -1.45 -6.16
CA PRO A 277 -14.61 -1.65 -7.38
C PRO A 277 -13.99 -0.36 -7.93
N LEU A 278 -14.57 0.80 -7.62
CA LEU A 278 -14.07 2.10 -8.07
C LEU A 278 -12.88 2.60 -7.25
N THR A 279 -12.74 2.13 -6.00
CA THR A 279 -11.75 2.67 -5.06
C THR A 279 -10.81 1.63 -4.48
N SER A 280 -11.03 0.34 -4.71
CA SER A 280 -10.24 -0.76 -4.14
C SER A 280 -8.76 -0.69 -4.50
N ARG A 281 -8.44 -0.34 -5.77
CA ARG A 281 -7.04 -0.17 -6.21
C ARG A 281 -6.34 0.99 -5.50
N MET A 282 -7.00 2.15 -5.48
CA MET A 282 -6.53 3.35 -4.75
C MET A 282 -6.44 3.07 -3.23
N PHE A 283 -7.37 2.29 -2.69
CA PHE A 283 -7.35 1.87 -1.30
C PHE A 283 -6.11 1.01 -1.01
N ARG A 284 -5.81 0.03 -1.86
CA ARG A 284 -4.64 -0.83 -1.68
C ARG A 284 -3.32 -0.04 -1.73
N SER A 285 -3.16 0.84 -2.72
CA SER A 285 -1.96 1.67 -2.82
C SER A 285 -1.88 2.69 -1.68
N GLN A 286 -2.85 3.58 -1.54
CA GLN A 286 -2.74 4.76 -0.67
C GLN A 286 -3.14 4.53 0.78
N TYR A 287 -3.99 3.54 1.07
CA TYR A 287 -4.43 3.22 2.43
C TYR A 287 -3.66 2.03 2.98
N MET A 288 -3.55 0.92 2.23
CA MET A 288 -2.77 -0.24 2.70
C MET A 288 -1.26 -0.10 2.47
N GLN A 289 -0.81 0.92 1.73
CA GLN A 289 0.61 1.14 1.38
C GLN A 289 1.19 0.05 0.48
N GLU A 290 0.33 -0.60 -0.31
CA GLU A 290 0.68 -1.70 -1.21
C GLU A 290 0.31 -1.31 -2.65
N PRO A 291 1.20 -0.63 -3.38
CA PRO A 291 0.94 -0.34 -4.79
C PRO A 291 0.69 -1.59 -5.61
N VAL A 292 -0.22 -1.45 -6.57
CA VAL A 292 -0.57 -2.50 -7.51
C VAL A 292 -0.02 -2.12 -8.89
N PRO A 293 0.57 -3.05 -9.66
CA PRO A 293 1.00 -2.81 -11.03
C PRO A 293 -0.13 -2.28 -11.93
N GLU A 294 0.23 -1.45 -12.92
CA GLU A 294 -0.74 -0.88 -13.86
C GLU A 294 -1.33 -1.92 -14.80
N GLU A 295 -0.46 -2.80 -15.30
CA GLU A 295 -0.76 -4.05 -16.00
C GLU A 295 0.14 -5.13 -15.41
N GLY A 296 -0.41 -6.12 -14.71
CA GLY A 296 0.43 -7.16 -14.07
C GLY A 296 -0.28 -8.46 -13.73
N GLY A 297 -1.57 -8.59 -14.06
CA GLY A 297 -2.26 -9.87 -14.01
C GLY A 297 -1.82 -10.79 -15.12
N ILE A 298 -1.70 -12.08 -14.83
CA ILE A 298 -1.48 -13.11 -15.86
C ILE A 298 -2.61 -13.10 -16.90
N ILE A 299 -3.84 -12.73 -16.48
CA ILE A 299 -5.01 -12.54 -17.35
C ILE A 299 -5.27 -11.03 -17.54
N LYS A 300 -5.51 -10.61 -18.79
CA LYS A 300 -5.92 -9.23 -19.09
C LYS A 300 -7.44 -9.11 -19.19
N ARG A 301 -7.97 -7.99 -18.71
CA ARG A 301 -9.41 -7.66 -18.73
C ARG A 301 -10.02 -7.77 -20.12
N ASP A 302 -9.34 -7.21 -21.13
CA ASP A 302 -9.81 -7.19 -22.52
C ASP A 302 -9.86 -8.58 -23.18
N TRP A 303 -9.26 -9.61 -22.56
CA TRP A 303 -9.37 -10.99 -23.04
C TRP A 303 -10.68 -11.66 -22.65
N ILE A 304 -11.37 -11.15 -21.61
CA ILE A 304 -12.61 -11.74 -21.12
C ILE A 304 -13.80 -11.04 -21.74
N LYS A 305 -14.53 -11.77 -22.58
CA LYS A 305 -15.74 -11.26 -23.24
C LYS A 305 -16.97 -11.49 -22.37
N ILE A 306 -17.76 -10.43 -22.17
CA ILE A 306 -19.08 -10.52 -21.54
C ILE A 306 -20.13 -10.75 -22.63
N ILE A 307 -20.99 -11.76 -22.44
CA ILE A 307 -22.04 -12.16 -23.36
C ILE A 307 -23.41 -12.08 -22.70
N ARG A 308 -24.44 -11.82 -23.51
CA ARG A 308 -25.82 -11.74 -23.01
C ARG A 308 -26.33 -13.12 -22.55
N PRO A 309 -27.21 -13.18 -21.54
CA PRO A 309 -27.86 -14.42 -21.14
C PRO A 309 -28.68 -15.01 -22.29
N GLN A 310 -28.67 -16.34 -22.44
CA GLN A 310 -29.51 -17.08 -23.38
C GLN A 310 -30.20 -18.25 -22.69
N ALA A 311 -31.14 -18.90 -23.40
CA ALA A 311 -31.96 -19.97 -22.84
C ALA A 311 -31.16 -21.16 -22.26
N SER A 312 -30.05 -21.53 -22.90
CA SER A 312 -29.14 -22.57 -22.39
C SER A 312 -27.74 -22.42 -22.98
N PHE A 313 -26.72 -22.65 -22.15
CA PHE A 313 -25.32 -22.79 -22.58
C PHE A 313 -24.81 -24.21 -22.32
N GLY A 314 -25.68 -25.22 -22.47
CA GLY A 314 -25.33 -26.61 -22.19
C GLY A 314 -25.39 -26.97 -20.71
N LYS A 315 -24.83 -28.14 -20.36
CA LYS A 315 -24.88 -28.68 -19.00
C LYS A 315 -23.93 -27.91 -18.08
N LYS A 316 -24.47 -27.41 -16.96
CA LYS A 316 -23.71 -26.67 -15.95
C LYS A 316 -22.89 -27.61 -15.06
N GLN A 317 -21.83 -27.06 -14.49
CA GLN A 317 -20.95 -27.66 -13.49
C GLN A 317 -20.66 -26.59 -12.43
N ILE A 318 -20.53 -27.00 -11.18
CA ILE A 318 -20.18 -26.11 -10.07
C ILE A 318 -18.81 -26.52 -9.56
N PHE A 319 -17.88 -25.59 -9.45
CA PHE A 319 -16.56 -25.78 -8.85
C PHE A 319 -16.53 -25.06 -7.50
N ILE A 320 -15.94 -25.70 -6.49
CA ILE A 320 -15.84 -25.18 -5.13
C ILE A 320 -14.40 -25.34 -4.63
N ASP A 321 -13.84 -24.24 -4.14
CA ASP A 321 -12.64 -24.23 -3.31
C ASP A 321 -13.04 -23.80 -1.91
N GLY A 322 -12.87 -24.71 -0.97
CA GLY A 322 -13.33 -24.57 0.40
C GLY A 322 -12.18 -24.34 1.37
N ALA A 323 -12.15 -23.20 2.05
CA ALA A 323 -11.21 -22.94 3.12
C ALA A 323 -11.95 -23.00 4.48
N PHE A 324 -12.13 -24.22 5.00
CA PHE A 324 -12.87 -24.46 6.24
C PHE A 324 -11.93 -24.86 7.38
N THR A 325 -11.87 -24.05 8.43
CA THR A 325 -11.28 -24.41 9.73
C THR A 325 -12.36 -24.51 10.81
N GLU A 326 -12.04 -25.11 11.96
CA GLU A 326 -12.98 -25.25 13.09
C GLU A 326 -13.34 -23.91 13.78
N ASN A 327 -12.61 -22.81 13.48
CA ASN A 327 -12.84 -21.49 14.06
C ASN A 327 -13.67 -20.58 13.14
N LYS A 328 -14.48 -19.68 13.72
CA LYS A 328 -15.38 -18.75 13.00
C LYS A 328 -14.68 -17.61 12.21
N LYS A 329 -13.36 -17.64 12.05
CA LYS A 329 -12.56 -16.68 11.26
C LYS A 329 -11.86 -17.45 10.12
N ASN A 330 -12.63 -17.86 9.11
CA ASN A 330 -12.14 -18.64 7.96
C ASN A 330 -11.66 -17.72 6.83
N ASP A 331 -10.78 -18.21 5.96
CA ASP A 331 -10.55 -17.67 4.61
C ASP A 331 -11.84 -17.83 3.77
N PRO A 332 -12.06 -17.02 2.71
CA PRO A 332 -13.29 -17.13 1.92
C PRO A 332 -13.33 -18.45 1.14
N SER A 333 -14.52 -19.02 1.00
CA SER A 333 -14.75 -20.15 0.11
C SER A 333 -15.32 -19.67 -1.23
N GLY A 334 -14.65 -20.03 -2.32
CA GLY A 334 -15.03 -19.65 -3.68
C GLY A 334 -15.97 -20.67 -4.33
N VAL A 335 -16.94 -20.17 -5.10
CA VAL A 335 -17.86 -20.98 -5.89
C VAL A 335 -17.96 -20.43 -7.30
N LEU A 336 -17.74 -21.29 -8.29
CA LEU A 336 -17.77 -20.94 -9.72
C LEU A 336 -18.73 -21.86 -10.47
N THR A 337 -19.71 -21.28 -11.18
CA THR A 337 -20.60 -22.05 -12.07
C THR A 337 -20.19 -21.87 -13.52
N VAL A 338 -19.94 -22.97 -14.22
CA VAL A 338 -19.53 -22.97 -15.64
C VAL A 338 -20.35 -23.94 -16.48
N SER A 339 -20.32 -23.78 -17.79
CA SER A 339 -20.74 -24.79 -18.75
C SER A 339 -19.82 -24.80 -19.96
N PHE A 340 -19.82 -25.89 -20.72
CA PHE A 340 -19.08 -25.96 -21.98
C PHE A 340 -20.06 -25.91 -23.16
N TYR A 341 -19.88 -24.94 -24.05
CA TYR A 341 -20.78 -24.67 -25.16
C TYR A 341 -20.01 -24.10 -26.35
N ASN A 342 -20.26 -24.62 -27.56
CA ASN A 342 -19.60 -24.18 -28.79
C ASN A 342 -18.06 -24.08 -28.69
N ASN A 343 -17.44 -25.11 -28.12
CA ASN A 343 -15.99 -25.17 -27.87
C ASN A 343 -15.44 -24.10 -26.92
N LYS A 344 -16.30 -23.42 -26.16
CA LYS A 344 -15.92 -22.43 -25.16
C LYS A 344 -16.38 -22.82 -23.77
N LEU A 345 -15.63 -22.36 -22.78
CA LEU A 345 -16.04 -22.36 -21.39
C LEU A 345 -16.87 -21.09 -21.12
N ILE A 346 -18.10 -21.28 -20.68
CA ILE A 346 -19.03 -20.20 -20.34
C ILE A 346 -19.15 -20.11 -18.83
N VAL A 347 -18.73 -19.00 -18.24
CA VAL A 347 -18.86 -18.71 -16.81
C VAL A 347 -20.20 -18.03 -16.55
N HIS A 348 -21.02 -18.61 -15.67
CA HIS A 348 -22.38 -18.12 -15.37
C HIS A 348 -22.43 -17.27 -14.11
N ASP A 349 -21.58 -17.58 -13.13
CA ASP A 349 -21.62 -16.96 -11.82
C ASP A 349 -20.33 -17.28 -11.03
N PHE A 350 -19.90 -16.32 -10.21
CA PHE A 350 -18.82 -16.48 -9.25
C PHE A 350 -19.21 -15.78 -7.94
N THR A 351 -18.95 -16.43 -6.80
CA THR A 351 -19.24 -15.87 -5.48
C THR A 351 -18.26 -16.38 -4.44
N GLU A 352 -17.86 -15.52 -3.50
CA GLU A 352 -17.07 -15.85 -2.31
C GLU A 352 -17.94 -15.75 -1.05
N LYS A 353 -17.76 -16.68 -0.11
CA LYS A 353 -18.47 -16.70 1.18
C LYS A 353 -17.53 -16.95 2.35
N TRP A 354 -17.66 -16.11 3.36
CA TRP A 354 -16.97 -16.20 4.65
C TRP A 354 -17.84 -16.98 5.65
N GLN A 355 -17.92 -18.29 5.48
CA GLN A 355 -18.83 -19.15 6.25
C GLN A 355 -18.12 -20.39 6.79
N VAL A 356 -18.65 -20.94 7.88
CA VAL A 356 -18.30 -22.29 8.32
C VAL A 356 -18.95 -23.33 7.41
N LEU A 357 -18.38 -24.53 7.35
CA LEU A 357 -18.82 -25.59 6.43
C LEU A 357 -20.33 -25.88 6.45
N PRO A 358 -21.02 -25.99 7.61
CA PRO A 358 -22.47 -26.22 7.63
C PRO A 358 -23.28 -25.13 6.92
N ASP A 359 -23.02 -23.86 7.25
CA ASP A 359 -23.73 -22.71 6.69
C ASP A 359 -23.48 -22.58 5.19
N PHE A 360 -22.26 -22.90 4.75
CA PHE A 360 -21.89 -22.90 3.35
C PHE A 360 -22.64 -24.00 2.56
N ILE A 361 -22.78 -25.21 3.12
CA ILE A 361 -23.56 -26.28 2.50
C ILE A 361 -25.03 -25.87 2.35
N ASP A 362 -25.60 -25.23 3.36
CA ASP A 362 -26.97 -24.73 3.31
C ASP A 362 -27.13 -23.64 2.26
N PHE A 363 -26.17 -22.72 2.13
CA PHE A 363 -26.13 -21.72 1.07
C PHE A 363 -26.12 -22.37 -0.33
N ILE A 364 -25.24 -23.36 -0.56
CA ILE A 364 -25.17 -24.04 -1.85
C ILE A 364 -26.51 -24.70 -2.20
N LYS A 365 -27.06 -25.46 -1.24
CA LYS A 365 -28.26 -26.27 -1.42
C LYS A 365 -29.52 -25.42 -1.60
N ASN A 366 -29.69 -24.39 -0.78
CA ASN A 366 -30.94 -23.64 -0.70
C ASN A 366 -30.98 -22.45 -1.66
N ASP A 367 -29.85 -21.82 -1.92
CA ASP A 367 -29.77 -20.55 -2.65
C ASP A 367 -29.00 -20.71 -3.95
N TYR A 368 -27.72 -21.09 -3.89
CA TYR A 368 -26.80 -21.01 -5.02
C TYR A 368 -27.24 -21.86 -6.23
N ILE A 369 -27.63 -23.11 -5.99
CA ILE A 369 -28.13 -24.02 -7.05
C ILE A 369 -29.39 -23.44 -7.73
N LYS A 370 -30.29 -22.83 -6.96
CA LYS A 370 -31.53 -22.25 -7.49
C LYS A 370 -31.25 -20.99 -8.30
N ILE A 371 -30.43 -20.08 -7.76
CA ILE A 371 -30.01 -18.85 -8.44
C ILE A 371 -29.37 -19.18 -9.79
N ASN A 372 -28.50 -20.18 -9.80
CA ASN A 372 -27.82 -20.64 -11.02
C ASN A 372 -28.65 -21.57 -11.90
N ARG A 373 -29.94 -21.80 -11.59
CA ARG A 373 -30.84 -22.69 -12.34
C ARG A 373 -30.23 -24.08 -12.58
N CYS A 374 -29.48 -24.57 -11.61
CA CYS A 374 -28.90 -25.91 -11.61
C CYS A 374 -29.93 -26.92 -11.11
N ASN A 375 -29.75 -28.20 -11.45
CA ASN A 375 -30.65 -29.27 -11.03
C ASN A 375 -29.85 -30.39 -10.34
N HIS A 376 -30.53 -31.43 -9.87
CA HIS A 376 -29.91 -32.54 -9.12
C HIS A 376 -28.88 -33.34 -9.95
N THR A 377 -28.83 -33.18 -11.27
CA THR A 377 -27.82 -33.82 -12.14
C THR A 377 -26.58 -32.96 -12.36
N THR A 378 -26.58 -31.70 -11.92
CA THR A 378 -25.42 -30.80 -12.02
C THR A 378 -24.30 -31.33 -11.12
N PRO A 379 -23.12 -31.70 -11.66
CA PRO A 379 -22.01 -32.14 -10.84
C PRO A 379 -21.39 -30.98 -10.06
N ILE A 380 -21.08 -31.24 -8.79
CA ILE A 380 -20.32 -30.36 -7.91
C ILE A 380 -18.89 -30.92 -7.84
N ILE A 381 -17.90 -30.09 -8.15
CA ILE A 381 -16.50 -30.45 -8.28
C ILE A 381 -15.74 -29.76 -7.15
N VAL A 382 -15.04 -30.54 -6.33
CA VAL A 382 -14.37 -30.06 -5.11
C VAL A 382 -12.88 -30.36 -5.13
N GLU A 383 -12.08 -29.42 -4.64
CA GLU A 383 -10.64 -29.62 -4.43
C GLU A 383 -10.37 -30.51 -3.19
N PRO A 384 -9.42 -31.46 -3.25
CA PRO A 384 -8.98 -32.23 -2.08
C PRO A 384 -8.19 -31.35 -1.07
N LYS A 385 -8.64 -31.27 0.19
CA LYS A 385 -7.91 -30.56 1.27
C LYS A 385 -7.20 -31.54 2.22
N ALA A 386 -6.07 -31.13 2.77
CA ALA A 386 -5.24 -31.92 3.69
C ALA A 386 -5.73 -31.90 5.16
N SER A 387 -6.77 -31.15 5.49
CA SER A 387 -7.17 -30.78 6.86
C SER A 387 -7.91 -31.86 7.67
N GLY A 388 -7.86 -33.14 7.28
CA GLY A 388 -8.41 -34.26 8.06
C GLY A 388 -9.94 -34.38 8.08
N LEU A 389 -10.70 -33.40 7.58
CA LEU A 389 -12.14 -33.48 7.35
C LEU A 389 -12.44 -34.02 5.95
N ASP A 390 -13.31 -35.04 5.87
CA ASP A 390 -13.77 -35.61 4.62
C ASP A 390 -14.83 -34.69 3.96
N PHE A 391 -14.36 -33.59 3.39
CA PHE A 391 -15.18 -32.53 2.79
C PHE A 391 -16.13 -33.08 1.72
N LYS A 392 -15.62 -33.98 0.88
CA LYS A 392 -16.41 -34.67 -0.16
C LYS A 392 -17.54 -35.50 0.45
N ASN A 393 -17.25 -36.36 1.43
CA ASN A 393 -18.30 -37.20 2.03
C ASN A 393 -19.32 -36.36 2.81
N THR A 394 -18.89 -35.25 3.41
CA THR A 394 -19.78 -34.31 4.10
C THR A 394 -20.78 -33.64 3.15
N ILE A 395 -20.32 -33.17 1.98
CA ILE A 395 -21.20 -32.59 0.96
C ILE A 395 -22.09 -33.67 0.34
N SER A 396 -21.51 -34.81 -0.01
CA SER A 396 -22.24 -35.93 -0.65
C SER A 396 -23.38 -36.47 0.22
N GLY A 397 -23.23 -36.43 1.55
CA GLY A 397 -24.28 -36.85 2.49
C GLY A 397 -25.42 -35.84 2.65
N LYS A 398 -25.25 -34.58 2.23
CA LYS A 398 -26.21 -33.48 2.49
C LYS A 398 -26.86 -32.89 1.23
N ILE A 399 -26.23 -33.06 0.07
CA ILE A 399 -26.69 -32.58 -1.24
C ILE A 399 -26.92 -33.76 -2.18
N MET A 400 -28.03 -33.76 -2.92
CA MET A 400 -28.38 -34.85 -3.86
C MET A 400 -27.56 -34.83 -5.16
N ASN A 401 -26.78 -33.78 -5.38
CA ASN A 401 -25.98 -33.59 -6.58
C ASN A 401 -24.75 -34.52 -6.58
N PRO A 402 -24.31 -35.02 -7.75
CA PRO A 402 -23.08 -35.79 -7.85
C PRO A 402 -21.87 -34.94 -7.41
N VAL A 403 -21.16 -35.39 -6.37
CA VAL A 403 -19.95 -34.72 -5.89
C VAL A 403 -18.72 -35.45 -6.43
N ILE A 404 -17.90 -34.73 -7.18
CA ILE A 404 -16.70 -35.22 -7.83
C ILE A 404 -15.51 -34.50 -7.22
N GLU A 405 -14.51 -35.26 -6.81
CA GLU A 405 -13.27 -34.69 -6.33
C GLU A 405 -12.31 -34.51 -7.50
N ILE A 406 -11.58 -33.39 -7.52
CA ILE A 406 -10.54 -33.16 -8.53
C ILE A 406 -9.44 -34.21 -8.29
N SER A 407 -9.44 -35.26 -9.11
CA SER A 407 -8.57 -36.42 -8.89
C SER A 407 -7.20 -36.23 -9.53
N LYS A 408 -6.14 -36.72 -8.86
CA LYS A 408 -4.79 -36.94 -9.41
C LYS A 408 -4.73 -38.02 -10.52
N LYS A 409 -5.85 -38.66 -10.88
CA LYS A 409 -5.88 -39.99 -11.51
C LYS A 409 -5.55 -40.04 -13.01
N ASN A 410 -5.47 -38.91 -13.71
CA ASN A 410 -5.16 -38.91 -15.15
C ASN A 410 -3.70 -38.50 -15.46
N GLY A 411 -2.79 -38.55 -14.49
CA GLY A 411 -1.40 -38.16 -14.70
C GLY A 411 -1.18 -36.66 -14.92
N SER A 412 -2.21 -35.82 -14.80
CA SER A 412 -2.03 -34.36 -14.84
C SER A 412 -1.34 -33.90 -13.56
N LYS A 413 -0.16 -33.29 -13.71
CA LYS A 413 0.55 -32.62 -12.62
C LYS A 413 -0.02 -31.23 -12.34
N PHE A 414 -1.17 -30.87 -12.91
CA PHE A 414 -1.71 -29.51 -12.90
C PHE A 414 -2.00 -28.97 -11.49
N ILE A 415 -2.44 -29.83 -10.57
CA ILE A 415 -2.64 -29.49 -9.16
C ILE A 415 -1.32 -29.41 -8.39
N LEU A 416 -0.25 -30.06 -8.90
CA LEU A 416 1.07 -30.13 -8.26
C LEU A 416 2.00 -28.99 -8.65
N VAL A 417 1.69 -28.25 -9.72
CA VAL A 417 2.41 -27.05 -10.14
C VAL A 417 1.92 -25.83 -9.36
N SER A 418 2.73 -24.78 -9.30
CA SER A 418 2.38 -23.56 -8.56
C SER A 418 1.11 -22.90 -9.13
N LYS A 419 0.43 -22.10 -8.30
CA LYS A 419 -0.76 -21.32 -8.74
C LYS A 419 -0.44 -20.42 -9.93
N GLU A 420 0.75 -19.82 -9.93
CA GLU A 420 1.27 -19.03 -11.05
C GLU A 420 1.45 -19.86 -12.31
N GLU A 421 1.99 -21.08 -12.21
CA GLU A 421 2.17 -21.96 -13.37
C GLU A 421 0.82 -22.42 -13.95
N ARG A 422 -0.18 -22.68 -13.10
CA ARG A 422 -1.57 -22.92 -13.54
C ARG A 422 -2.16 -21.73 -14.28
N ALA A 423 -2.04 -20.53 -13.71
CA ALA A 423 -2.54 -19.31 -14.31
C ALA A 423 -1.89 -19.03 -15.68
N ASN A 424 -0.57 -19.22 -15.80
CA ASN A 424 0.15 -19.10 -17.06
C ASN A 424 -0.31 -20.13 -18.10
N THR A 425 -0.63 -21.35 -17.66
CA THR A 425 -1.12 -22.39 -18.57
C THR A 425 -2.50 -22.04 -19.15
N ILE A 426 -3.39 -21.45 -18.34
CA ILE A 426 -4.74 -21.11 -18.81
C ILE A 426 -4.80 -19.77 -19.56
N SER A 427 -3.78 -18.91 -19.44
CA SER A 427 -3.80 -17.58 -20.06
C SER A 427 -3.94 -17.65 -21.58
N ASP A 428 -3.35 -18.65 -22.22
CA ASP A 428 -3.47 -18.84 -23.66
C ASP A 428 -4.91 -19.16 -24.09
N TYR A 429 -5.65 -19.93 -23.31
CA TYR A 429 -7.06 -20.25 -23.58
C TYR A 429 -7.95 -19.02 -23.40
N VAL A 430 -7.71 -18.22 -22.35
CA VAL A 430 -8.46 -16.98 -22.12
C VAL A 430 -8.16 -15.97 -23.22
N LYS A 431 -6.87 -15.77 -23.55
CA LYS A 431 -6.42 -14.88 -24.64
C LYS A 431 -6.96 -15.29 -26.01
N ALA A 432 -7.10 -16.58 -26.27
CA ALA A 432 -7.70 -17.11 -27.50
C ALA A 432 -9.24 -16.93 -27.56
N GLY A 433 -9.87 -16.35 -26.52
CA GLY A 433 -11.31 -16.13 -26.46
C GLY A 433 -12.12 -17.42 -26.25
N MET A 434 -11.51 -18.43 -25.62
CA MET A 434 -12.14 -19.71 -25.29
C MET A 434 -12.92 -19.65 -23.97
N VAL A 435 -12.81 -18.56 -23.23
CA VAL A 435 -13.54 -18.30 -21.97
C VAL A 435 -14.40 -17.05 -22.15
N GLU A 436 -15.70 -17.15 -21.85
CA GLU A 436 -16.64 -16.04 -21.91
C GLU A 436 -17.50 -16.00 -20.63
N CYS A 437 -17.89 -14.81 -20.19
CA CYS A 437 -18.70 -14.62 -18.99
C CYS A 437 -20.13 -14.18 -19.36
N VAL A 438 -21.14 -14.81 -18.79
CA VAL A 438 -22.52 -14.34 -18.89
C VAL A 438 -22.69 -13.06 -18.07
N GLU A 439 -23.39 -12.08 -18.63
CA GLU A 439 -23.67 -10.80 -17.98
C GLU A 439 -24.34 -10.99 -16.59
N GLY A 440 -23.75 -10.37 -15.57
CA GLY A 440 -24.22 -10.40 -14.19
C GLY A 440 -23.44 -9.45 -13.29
N SER A 441 -24.00 -9.09 -12.13
CA SER A 441 -23.37 -8.18 -11.16
C SER A 441 -22.04 -8.67 -10.59
N TRP A 442 -21.71 -9.94 -10.79
CA TRP A 442 -20.48 -10.60 -10.35
C TRP A 442 -19.30 -10.40 -11.31
N ASN A 443 -19.55 -9.99 -12.58
CA ASN A 443 -18.51 -9.98 -13.62
C ASN A 443 -17.31 -9.11 -13.24
N ASP A 444 -17.54 -7.90 -12.75
CA ASP A 444 -16.46 -6.97 -12.42
C ASP A 444 -15.55 -7.50 -11.32
N ASN A 445 -16.13 -8.04 -10.24
CA ASN A 445 -15.37 -8.61 -9.14
C ASN A 445 -14.53 -9.81 -9.61
N PHE A 446 -15.16 -10.75 -10.32
CA PHE A 446 -14.47 -11.93 -10.84
C PHE A 446 -13.33 -11.57 -11.80
N ILE A 447 -13.58 -10.69 -12.76
CA ILE A 447 -12.56 -10.26 -13.73
C ILE A 447 -11.41 -9.52 -13.03
N ASN A 448 -11.72 -8.68 -12.04
CA ASN A 448 -10.71 -7.97 -11.27
C ASN A 448 -9.81 -8.94 -10.50
N TYR A 449 -10.37 -9.97 -9.84
CA TYR A 449 -9.56 -11.00 -9.17
C TYR A 449 -8.59 -11.69 -10.14
N LEU A 450 -9.07 -12.05 -11.34
CA LEU A 450 -8.22 -12.66 -12.36
C LEU A 450 -7.11 -11.72 -12.86
N CYS A 451 -7.41 -10.43 -12.99
CA CYS A 451 -6.46 -9.42 -13.47
C CYS A 451 -5.47 -8.95 -12.39
N ASN A 452 -5.74 -9.25 -11.12
CA ASN A 452 -4.86 -8.89 -10.00
C ASN A 452 -3.91 -10.03 -9.59
N PHE A 453 -4.24 -11.28 -9.92
CA PHE A 453 -3.41 -12.45 -9.62
C PHE A 453 -2.02 -12.38 -10.31
N PRO A 454 -0.89 -12.68 -9.63
CA PRO A 454 -0.78 -13.34 -8.31
C PRO A 454 -0.77 -12.39 -7.11
N ASN A 455 -0.99 -11.10 -7.33
CA ASN A 455 -0.82 -10.09 -6.29
C ASN A 455 -2.05 -9.94 -5.39
N ASP A 456 -3.13 -10.69 -5.61
CA ASP A 456 -4.34 -10.63 -4.77
C ASP A 456 -4.28 -11.63 -3.60
N LEU A 457 -4.90 -11.28 -2.47
CA LEU A 457 -5.01 -12.17 -1.29
C LEU A 457 -6.06 -13.27 -1.51
N HIS A 458 -6.98 -13.05 -2.45
CA HIS A 458 -8.07 -13.95 -2.83
C HIS A 458 -7.76 -14.56 -4.20
N ASP A 459 -7.18 -15.76 -4.19
CA ASP A 459 -6.77 -16.47 -5.40
C ASP A 459 -7.76 -17.56 -5.84
N GLU A 460 -8.88 -17.71 -5.12
CA GLU A 460 -9.91 -18.74 -5.35
C GLU A 460 -10.53 -18.59 -6.74
N ALA A 461 -10.74 -17.35 -7.22
CA ALA A 461 -11.24 -17.09 -8.56
C ALA A 461 -10.32 -17.65 -9.65
N MET A 462 -9.00 -17.50 -9.47
CA MET A 462 -7.99 -17.97 -10.43
C MET A 462 -7.89 -19.50 -10.40
N ASP A 463 -7.84 -20.10 -9.22
CA ASP A 463 -7.76 -21.55 -9.06
C ASP A 463 -9.00 -22.25 -9.63
N LEU A 464 -10.20 -21.74 -9.33
CA LEU A 464 -11.44 -22.31 -9.83
C LEU A 464 -11.57 -22.19 -11.35
N LEU A 465 -11.16 -21.05 -11.92
CA LEU A 465 -11.12 -20.90 -13.37
C LEU A 465 -10.10 -21.88 -13.99
N ALA A 466 -8.94 -22.06 -13.35
CA ALA A 466 -7.91 -22.96 -13.83
C ALA A 466 -8.40 -24.42 -13.87
N TYR A 467 -9.06 -24.88 -12.81
CA TYR A 467 -9.66 -26.22 -12.79
C TYR A 467 -10.77 -26.40 -13.84
N ALA A 468 -11.58 -25.35 -14.05
CA ALA A 468 -12.63 -25.37 -15.06
C ALA A 468 -12.07 -25.48 -16.49
N VAL A 469 -10.99 -24.74 -16.79
CA VAL A 469 -10.27 -24.78 -18.07
C VAL A 469 -9.58 -26.13 -18.28
N GLU A 470 -8.84 -26.64 -17.29
CA GLU A 470 -8.17 -27.93 -17.37
C GLU A 470 -9.19 -29.05 -17.70
N ARG A 471 -10.28 -29.10 -16.94
CA ARG A 471 -11.31 -30.13 -17.09
C ARG A 471 -12.02 -30.05 -18.44
N ASN A 472 -12.40 -28.86 -18.91
CA ASN A 472 -13.30 -28.74 -20.05
C ASN A 472 -12.59 -28.45 -21.37
N LEU A 473 -11.43 -27.79 -21.35
CA LEU A 473 -10.69 -27.39 -22.56
C LEU A 473 -9.44 -28.24 -22.80
N MET A 474 -8.65 -28.52 -21.75
CA MET A 474 -7.37 -29.23 -21.92
C MET A 474 -7.54 -30.74 -22.01
N SER A 475 -8.31 -31.34 -21.11
CA SER A 475 -8.45 -32.81 -21.06
C SER A 475 -9.17 -33.40 -22.29
N ARG A 476 -9.88 -32.58 -23.07
CA ARG A 476 -10.62 -33.00 -24.28
C ARG A 476 -9.82 -32.92 -25.58
N GLN A 477 -8.68 -32.21 -25.62
CA GLN A 477 -7.82 -32.14 -26.81
C GLN A 477 -6.93 -33.38 -27.01
N SER A 478 -6.97 -34.36 -26.09
CA SER A 478 -6.15 -35.57 -26.14
C SER A 478 -6.65 -36.67 -27.10
N PHE A 479 -7.70 -36.41 -27.88
CA PHE A 479 -8.19 -37.32 -28.92
C PHE A 479 -8.30 -36.61 -30.27
N GLU A 480 -7.26 -36.77 -31.10
CA GLU A 480 -7.28 -37.05 -32.55
C GLU A 480 -5.93 -36.64 -33.18
N ILE A 481 -5.00 -37.59 -33.26
CA ILE A 481 -4.03 -37.65 -34.36
C ILE A 481 -4.17 -39.04 -34.97
N ASN A 482 -5.11 -39.18 -35.92
CA ASN A 482 -5.05 -40.29 -36.87
C ASN A 482 -3.93 -39.97 -37.87
N TYR A 483 -2.78 -40.61 -37.72
CA TYR A 483 -1.87 -40.78 -38.84
C TYR A 483 -2.54 -41.75 -39.82
N GLY A 484 -3.15 -41.20 -40.87
CA GLY A 484 -3.55 -41.98 -42.03
C GLY A 484 -2.32 -42.62 -42.66
N ALA A 485 -2.37 -43.95 -42.78
CA ALA A 485 -1.47 -44.76 -43.60
C ALA A 485 -1.75 -44.57 -45.09
#